data_AF-A0A1A0KDS0-F1
#
_entry.id   AF-A0A1A0KDS0-F1
#
_cell.length_a   1.000
_cell.length_b   1.000
_cell.length_c   1.000
_cell.angle_alpha   90.00
_cell.angle_beta   90.00
_cell.angle_gamma   90.00
#
_symmetry.space_group_name_H-M   'P 1'
#
loop_
_entity.id
_entity.type
_entity.pdbx_description
1 polymer ?
#
loop_
_entity_poly.entity_id
_entity_poly.type
_entity_poly.pdbx_seq_one_letter_code
_entity_poly.pdbx_strand_id
1 'polypeptide(L)'
;MTVRFSASERAAIDARGAALGVKPGAWLRALARDGLDARRDEVERLHRAAARRPDPIRVALVEQLRRAGSVLWRERRRDELAVKLLAEIRDLLRDGGQLDGKRAAALDDALAALTDPGRETALIPVIVAVEALRADAGDRTRL
;
A
#
# COMPACT_ATOMS: atom_id res chain seq x y z
N MET A 1 1.08 44.85 -0.72
CA MET A 1 0.39 45.11 -2.00
C MET A 1 -0.70 44.06 -2.18
N THR A 2 -1.93 44.46 -2.50
CA THR A 2 -3.07 43.55 -2.70
C THR A 2 -3.48 43.58 -4.17
N VAL A 3 -3.42 42.43 -4.85
CA VAL A 3 -3.80 42.31 -6.27
C VAL A 3 -5.22 41.75 -6.37
N ARG A 4 -6.09 42.43 -7.11
CA ARG A 4 -7.46 41.97 -7.37
C ARG A 4 -7.50 41.28 -8.74
N PHE A 5 -8.14 40.12 -8.77
CA PHE A 5 -8.43 39.37 -9.98
C PHE A 5 -9.94 39.27 -10.14
N SER A 6 -10.40 39.36 -11.37
CA SER A 6 -11.75 38.99 -11.78
C SER A 6 -12.05 37.51 -11.47
N ALA A 7 -13.31 37.12 -11.56
CA ALA A 7 -13.72 35.74 -11.33
C ALA A 7 -13.10 34.76 -12.33
N SER A 8 -13.02 35.14 -13.61
CA SER A 8 -12.42 34.31 -14.67
C SER A 8 -10.91 34.13 -14.49
N GLU A 9 -10.19 35.20 -14.16
CA GLU A 9 -8.76 35.12 -13.85
C GLU A 9 -8.50 34.23 -12.63
N ARG A 10 -9.34 34.35 -11.59
CA ARG A 10 -9.22 33.51 -10.39
C ARG A 10 -9.43 32.04 -10.71
N ALA A 11 -10.43 31.71 -11.51
CA ALA A 11 -10.66 30.34 -11.97
C ALA A 11 -9.46 29.79 -12.78
N ALA A 12 -8.87 30.61 -13.66
CA ALA A 12 -7.67 30.23 -14.42
C ALA A 12 -6.45 30.00 -13.50
N ILE A 13 -6.26 30.88 -12.51
CA ILE A 13 -5.20 30.76 -11.49
C ILE A 13 -5.38 29.48 -10.68
N ASP A 14 -6.61 29.18 -10.26
CA ASP A 14 -6.94 27.98 -9.50
C ASP A 14 -6.71 26.71 -10.33
N ALA A 15 -7.18 26.69 -11.58
CA ALA A 15 -6.95 25.59 -12.51
C ALA A 15 -5.45 25.34 -12.76
N ARG A 16 -4.66 26.42 -12.87
CA ARG A 16 -3.22 26.31 -13.10
C ARG A 16 -2.48 25.78 -11.87
N GLY A 17 -2.84 26.24 -10.67
CA GLY A 17 -2.35 25.69 -9.42
C GLY A 17 -2.68 24.20 -9.29
N ALA A 18 -3.93 23.82 -9.56
CA ALA A 18 -4.39 22.43 -9.51
C ALA A 18 -3.61 21.52 -10.48
N ALA A 19 -3.44 21.95 -11.74
CA ALA A 19 -2.68 21.20 -12.74
C ALA A 19 -1.21 20.98 -12.34
N LEU A 20 -0.62 21.94 -11.61
CA LEU A 20 0.75 21.85 -11.10
C LEU A 20 0.84 21.17 -9.72
N GLY A 21 -0.29 20.82 -9.10
CA GLY A 21 -0.33 20.26 -7.75
C GLY A 21 0.11 21.22 -6.64
N VAL A 22 0.01 22.54 -6.85
CA VAL A 22 0.41 23.57 -5.88
C VAL A 22 -0.72 24.53 -5.56
N LYS A 23 -0.60 25.25 -4.43
CA LYS A 23 -1.55 26.33 -4.11
C LYS A 23 -1.47 27.42 -5.19
N PRO A 24 -2.58 28.07 -5.58
CA PRO A 24 -2.58 29.09 -6.63
C PRO A 24 -1.64 30.26 -6.32
N GLY A 25 -1.54 30.68 -5.05
CA GLY A 25 -0.58 31.70 -4.61
C GLY A 25 0.90 31.26 -4.63
N ALA A 26 1.20 29.97 -4.68
CA ALA A 26 2.57 29.49 -4.92
C ALA A 26 2.93 29.63 -6.40
N TRP A 27 2.00 29.28 -7.31
CA TRP A 27 2.17 29.49 -8.74
C TRP A 27 2.32 30.98 -9.10
N LEU A 28 1.48 31.87 -8.54
CA LEU A 28 1.60 33.32 -8.75
C LEU A 28 2.95 33.89 -8.28
N ARG A 29 3.48 33.40 -7.15
CA ARG A 29 4.80 33.82 -6.66
C ARG A 29 5.93 33.36 -7.56
N ALA A 30 5.84 32.14 -8.10
CA ALA A 30 6.79 31.64 -9.09
C ALA A 30 6.78 32.52 -10.34
N LEU A 31 5.59 32.79 -10.89
CA LEU A 31 5.41 33.65 -12.05
C LEU A 31 6.00 35.06 -11.84
N ALA A 32 5.72 35.67 -10.68
CA ALA A 32 6.25 36.99 -10.35
C ALA A 32 7.78 37.00 -10.25
N ARG A 33 8.40 35.97 -9.68
CA ARG A 33 9.86 35.89 -9.54
C ARG A 33 10.55 35.65 -10.88
N ASP A 34 9.98 34.82 -11.74
CA ASP A 34 10.48 34.61 -13.10
C ASP A 34 10.37 35.90 -13.93
N GLY A 35 9.28 36.67 -13.75
CA GLY A 35 9.13 37.98 -14.38
C GLY A 35 10.08 39.07 -13.87
N LEU A 36 10.56 38.95 -12.62
CA LEU A 36 11.51 39.90 -12.01
C LEU A 36 12.98 39.55 -12.30
N ASP A 37 13.30 38.29 -12.57
CA ASP A 37 14.66 37.84 -12.88
C ASP A 37 14.61 36.74 -13.94
N ALA A 38 14.99 37.09 -15.17
CA ALA A 38 14.96 36.17 -16.32
C ALA A 38 15.89 34.95 -16.18
N ARG A 39 16.77 34.91 -15.18
CA ARG A 39 17.60 33.73 -14.86
C ARG A 39 16.86 32.71 -14.01
N ARG A 40 15.67 33.04 -13.49
CA ARG A 40 14.84 32.12 -12.73
C ARG A 40 13.92 31.31 -13.64
N ASP A 41 13.67 30.08 -13.23
CA ASP A 41 12.83 29.10 -13.92
C ASP A 41 11.85 28.42 -12.93
N GLU A 42 11.29 29.18 -11.98
CA GLU A 42 10.42 28.62 -10.94
C GLU A 42 9.17 27.95 -11.51
N VAL A 43 8.52 28.54 -12.52
CA VAL A 43 7.36 27.94 -13.19
C VAL A 43 7.76 26.65 -13.92
N GLU A 44 8.91 26.62 -14.57
CA GLU A 44 9.42 25.42 -15.26
C GLU A 44 9.77 24.30 -14.26
N ARG A 45 10.31 24.65 -13.08
CA ARG A 45 10.51 23.70 -11.98
C ARG A 45 9.19 23.12 -11.47
N LEU A 46 8.14 23.93 -11.38
CA LEU A 46 6.81 23.43 -11.02
C LEU A 46 6.28 22.46 -12.07
N HIS A 47 6.48 22.74 -13.36
CA HIS A 47 6.12 21.83 -14.45
C HIS A 47 6.87 20.49 -14.37
N ARG A 48 8.18 20.53 -14.15
CA ARG A 48 8.98 19.31 -13.97
C ARG A 48 8.56 18.51 -12.73
N ALA A 49 8.23 19.19 -11.64
CA ALA A 49 7.72 18.54 -10.43
C ALA A 49 6.34 17.91 -10.65
N ALA A 50 5.45 18.60 -11.36
CA ALA A 50 4.14 18.08 -11.70
C ALA A 50 4.23 16.86 -12.64
N ALA A 51 5.16 16.88 -13.61
CA ALA A 51 5.39 15.76 -14.53
C ALA A 51 5.91 14.49 -13.83
N ARG A 52 6.64 14.64 -12.73
CA ARG A 52 7.13 13.53 -11.88
C ARG A 52 6.12 13.08 -10.83
N ARG A 53 4.94 13.71 -10.76
CA ARG A 53 3.96 13.36 -9.74
C ARG A 53 3.38 11.99 -10.07
N PRO A 54 3.48 11.02 -9.14
CA PRO A 54 2.86 9.72 -9.34
C PRO A 54 1.34 9.88 -9.55
N ASP A 55 0.79 9.12 -10.49
CA ASP A 55 -0.65 9.08 -10.73
C ASP A 55 -1.38 8.72 -9.41
N PRO A 56 -2.30 9.58 -8.92
CA PRO A 56 -2.99 9.37 -7.64
C PRO A 56 -3.78 8.07 -7.60
N ILE A 57 -4.34 7.61 -8.73
CA ILE A 57 -5.05 6.34 -8.81
C ILE A 57 -4.07 5.18 -8.62
N ARG A 58 -2.88 5.27 -9.22
CA ARG A 58 -1.83 4.25 -9.05
C ARG A 58 -1.29 4.20 -7.63
N VAL A 59 -1.09 5.35 -7.00
CA VAL A 59 -0.68 5.41 -5.58
C VAL A 59 -1.72 4.72 -4.70
N ALA A 60 -3.00 5.03 -4.90
CA ALA A 60 -4.09 4.38 -4.16
C ALA A 60 -4.11 2.86 -4.40
N LEU A 61 -3.93 2.41 -5.64
CA LEU A 61 -3.86 0.99 -5.99
C LEU A 61 -2.70 0.27 -5.29
N VAL A 62 -1.48 0.85 -5.32
CA VAL A 62 -0.31 0.28 -4.63
C VAL A 62 -0.56 0.14 -3.13
N GLU A 63 -1.19 1.13 -2.51
CA GLU A 63 -1.54 1.06 -1.09
C GLU A 63 -2.60 -0.01 -0.78
N GLN A 64 -3.57 -0.23 -1.68
CA GLN A 64 -4.51 -1.34 -1.52
C GLN A 64 -3.82 -2.70 -1.66
N LEU A 65 -2.93 -2.86 -2.64
CA LEU A 65 -2.14 -4.08 -2.80
C LEU A 65 -1.24 -4.34 -1.58
N ARG A 66 -0.62 -3.30 -1.03
CA ARG A 66 0.18 -3.38 0.20
C ARG A 66 -0.66 -3.83 1.40
N ARG A 67 -1.87 -3.27 1.56
CA ARG A 67 -2.81 -3.67 2.60
C ARG A 67 -3.25 -5.11 2.43
N ALA A 68 -3.68 -5.50 1.24
CA ALA A 68 -4.09 -6.86 0.91
C ALA A 68 -2.99 -7.88 1.23
N GLY A 69 -1.76 -7.64 0.77
CA GLY A 69 -0.62 -8.49 1.09
C GLY A 69 -0.36 -8.61 2.59
N SER A 70 -0.47 -7.50 3.35
CA SER A 70 -0.29 -7.52 4.81
C SER A 70 -1.35 -8.34 5.55
N VAL A 71 -2.60 -8.32 5.08
CA VAL A 71 -3.68 -9.14 5.64
C VAL A 71 -3.42 -10.62 5.36
N LEU A 72 -3.10 -10.97 4.12
CA LEU A 72 -2.85 -12.35 3.71
C LEU A 72 -1.64 -12.95 4.46
N TRP A 73 -0.56 -12.17 4.60
CA TRP A 73 0.62 -12.59 5.37
C TRP A 73 0.32 -12.78 6.86
N ARG A 74 -0.54 -11.93 7.44
CA ARG A 74 -0.94 -12.06 8.86
C ARG A 74 -1.76 -13.31 9.10
N GLU A 75 -2.70 -13.63 8.21
CA GLU A 75 -3.51 -14.84 8.31
C GLU A 75 -2.63 -16.09 8.18
N ARG A 76 -1.78 -16.17 7.16
CA ARG A 76 -0.80 -17.26 7.04
C ARG A 76 0.06 -17.41 8.30
N ARG A 77 0.56 -16.29 8.83
CA ARG A 77 1.41 -16.32 10.02
C ARG A 77 0.67 -16.77 11.28
N ARG A 78 -0.63 -16.46 11.39
CA ARG A 78 -1.49 -16.96 12.47
C ARG A 78 -1.68 -18.46 12.37
N ASP A 79 -1.93 -18.97 11.17
CA ASP A 79 -2.09 -20.40 10.93
C ASP A 79 -0.80 -21.16 11.28
N GLU A 80 0.37 -20.67 10.83
CA GLU A 80 1.68 -21.22 11.20
C GLU A 80 1.92 -21.26 12.73
N LEU A 81 1.51 -20.21 13.44
CA LEU A 81 1.64 -20.12 14.89
C LEU A 81 0.67 -21.07 15.61
N ALA A 82 -0.58 -21.17 15.13
CA ALA A 82 -1.58 -22.07 15.67
C ALA A 82 -1.14 -23.54 15.54
N VAL A 83 -0.57 -23.93 14.39
CA VAL A 83 0.00 -25.28 14.18
C VAL A 83 1.11 -25.58 15.18
N LYS A 84 2.04 -24.63 15.40
CA LYS A 84 3.12 -24.80 16.39
C LYS A 84 2.58 -24.96 17.81
N LEU A 85 1.64 -24.10 18.21
CA LEU A 85 1.03 -24.17 19.54
C LEU A 85 0.29 -25.49 19.75
N LEU A 86 -0.45 -25.98 18.76
CA LEU A 86 -1.12 -27.28 18.85
C LEU A 86 -0.13 -28.44 18.93
N ALA A 87 1.00 -28.36 18.23
CA ALA A 87 2.08 -29.34 18.35
C ALA A 87 2.70 -29.33 19.76
N GLU A 88 2.98 -28.15 20.31
CA GLU A 88 3.47 -27.98 21.68
C GLU A 88 2.47 -28.51 22.73
N ILE A 89 1.18 -28.21 22.57
CA ILE A 89 0.11 -28.73 23.43
C ILE A 89 0.06 -30.25 23.37
N ARG A 90 0.20 -30.84 22.18
CA ARG A 90 0.23 -32.30 22.00
C ARG A 90 1.39 -32.92 22.76
N ASP A 91 2.57 -32.33 22.66
CA ASP A 91 3.78 -32.85 23.31
C ASP A 91 3.65 -32.72 24.84
N LEU A 92 3.14 -31.61 25.36
CA LEU A 92 2.84 -31.44 26.80
C LEU A 92 1.83 -32.48 27.32
N LEU A 93 0.76 -32.76 26.57
CA LEU A 93 -0.24 -33.76 26.95
C LEU A 93 0.33 -35.18 26.91
N ARG A 94 1.21 -35.48 25.95
CA ARG A 94 1.91 -36.76 25.86
C ARG A 94 2.82 -36.97 27.06
N ASP A 95 3.67 -35.98 27.34
CA ASP A 95 4.66 -36.04 28.42
C ASP A 95 3.99 -36.11 29.80
N GLY A 96 2.83 -35.47 29.96
CA GLY A 96 2.01 -35.55 31.16
C GLY A 96 1.20 -36.85 31.32
N GLY A 97 1.25 -37.78 30.36
CA GLY A 97 0.43 -39.00 30.37
C GLY A 97 -1.08 -38.74 30.21
N GLN A 98 -1.45 -37.56 29.72
CA GLN A 98 -2.82 -37.07 29.60
C GLN A 98 -3.36 -37.15 28.17
N LEU A 99 -2.58 -37.69 27.23
CA LEU A 99 -2.97 -37.85 25.83
C LEU A 99 -3.74 -39.16 25.63
N ASP A 100 -5.03 -39.14 25.90
CA ASP A 100 -5.94 -40.23 25.51
C ASP A 100 -6.28 -40.19 24.01
N GLY A 101 -6.87 -41.28 23.49
CA GLY A 101 -7.21 -41.39 22.07
C GLY A 101 -8.21 -40.34 21.58
N LYS A 102 -9.08 -39.83 22.46
CA LYS A 102 -10.04 -38.78 22.11
C LYS A 102 -9.35 -37.43 21.94
N ARG A 103 -8.40 -37.11 22.83
CA ARG A 103 -7.59 -35.89 22.77
C ARG A 103 -6.63 -35.91 21.59
N ALA A 104 -6.03 -37.05 21.28
CA ALA A 104 -5.19 -37.21 20.10
C ALA A 104 -5.99 -36.94 18.81
N ALA A 105 -7.15 -37.59 18.64
CA ALA A 105 -8.00 -37.37 17.46
C ALA A 105 -8.45 -35.91 17.32
N ALA A 106 -8.84 -35.25 18.41
CA ALA A 106 -9.24 -33.84 18.38
C ALA A 106 -8.10 -32.89 17.98
N LEU A 107 -6.87 -33.18 18.39
CA LEU A 107 -5.69 -32.41 17.98
C LEU A 107 -5.35 -32.65 16.50
N ASP A 108 -5.48 -33.89 16.04
CA ASP A 108 -5.25 -34.24 14.63
C ASP A 108 -6.30 -33.57 13.71
N ASP A 109 -7.57 -33.54 14.11
CA ASP A 109 -8.64 -32.83 13.40
C ASP A 109 -8.38 -31.31 13.36
N ALA A 110 -7.95 -30.72 14.49
CA ALA A 110 -7.64 -29.30 14.58
C ALA A 110 -6.41 -28.92 13.74
N LEU A 111 -5.38 -29.77 13.75
CA LEU A 111 -4.21 -29.62 12.88
C LEU A 111 -4.63 -29.73 11.42
N ALA A 112 -5.39 -30.75 11.04
CA ALA A 112 -5.89 -30.95 9.68
C ALA A 112 -6.72 -29.77 9.17
N ALA A 113 -7.53 -29.12 10.03
CA ALA A 113 -8.30 -27.94 9.67
C ALA A 113 -7.43 -26.69 9.44
N LEU A 114 -6.30 -26.56 10.15
CA LEU A 114 -5.36 -25.45 10.00
C LEU A 114 -4.36 -25.67 8.85
N THR A 115 -3.97 -26.92 8.60
CA THR A 115 -3.13 -27.33 7.48
C THR A 115 -3.94 -27.84 6.30
N ASP A 116 -5.23 -27.47 6.18
CA ASP A 116 -6.06 -27.88 5.05
C ASP A 116 -5.30 -27.57 3.75
N PRO A 117 -4.87 -28.61 3.00
CA PRO A 117 -4.09 -28.43 1.79
C PRO A 117 -4.83 -27.56 0.78
N GLY A 118 -6.17 -27.59 0.79
CA GLY A 118 -7.00 -26.73 -0.05
C GLY A 118 -6.83 -25.24 0.27
N ARG A 119 -6.67 -24.89 1.55
CA ARG A 119 -6.49 -23.50 2.00
C ARG A 119 -5.09 -22.98 1.71
N GLU A 120 -4.06 -23.79 1.91
CA GLU A 120 -2.67 -23.43 1.58
C GLU A 120 -2.47 -23.36 0.05
N THR A 121 -3.05 -24.30 -0.70
CA THR A 121 -3.09 -24.29 -2.18
C THR A 121 -3.89 -23.11 -2.72
N ALA A 122 -4.88 -22.58 -1.99
CA ALA A 122 -5.64 -21.40 -2.39
C ALA A 122 -4.92 -20.09 -2.04
N LEU A 123 -4.25 -20.00 -0.88
CA LEU A 123 -3.64 -18.74 -0.41
C LEU A 123 -2.29 -18.44 -1.03
N ILE A 124 -1.44 -19.46 -1.28
CA ILE A 124 -0.10 -19.24 -1.85
C ILE A 124 -0.17 -18.57 -3.22
N PRO A 125 -0.98 -19.04 -4.19
CA PRO A 125 -1.10 -18.39 -5.51
C PRO A 125 -1.63 -16.95 -5.40
N VAL A 126 -2.55 -16.69 -4.47
CA VAL A 126 -3.10 -15.35 -4.24
C VAL A 126 -2.05 -14.40 -3.67
N ILE A 127 -1.25 -14.85 -2.70
CA ILE A 127 -0.13 -14.07 -2.14
C ILE A 127 0.89 -13.76 -3.25
N VAL A 128 1.30 -14.76 -4.02
CA VAL A 128 2.24 -14.59 -5.14
C VAL A 128 1.70 -13.63 -6.19
N ALA A 129 0.42 -13.73 -6.54
CA ALA A 129 -0.23 -12.81 -7.48
C ALA A 129 -0.26 -11.37 -6.96
N VAL A 130 -0.59 -11.15 -5.69
CA VAL A 130 -0.59 -9.81 -5.07
C VAL A 130 0.81 -9.23 -5.01
N GLU A 131 1.83 -10.04 -4.73
CA GLU A 131 3.24 -9.61 -4.74
C GLU A 131 3.74 -9.27 -6.15
N ALA A 132 3.39 -10.07 -7.15
CA ALA A 132 3.71 -9.80 -8.55
C ALA A 132 3.06 -8.49 -9.04
N LEU A 133 1.78 -8.27 -8.71
CA LEU A 133 1.08 -7.01 -9.02
C LEU A 133 1.71 -5.82 -8.31
N ARG A 134 2.16 -5.99 -7.07
CA ARG A 134 2.87 -4.95 -6.32
C ARG A 134 4.22 -4.63 -6.94
N ALA A 135 4.97 -5.63 -7.40
CA ALA A 135 6.26 -5.45 -8.05
C ALA A 135 6.11 -4.68 -9.38
N ASP A 136 5.17 -5.11 -10.24
CA ASP A 136 4.86 -4.43 -11.51
C ASP A 136 4.39 -2.97 -11.29
N ALA A 137 3.54 -2.74 -10.29
CA ALA A 137 3.11 -1.39 -9.95
C ALA A 137 4.25 -0.53 -9.35
N GLY A 138 5.15 -1.12 -8.57
CA GLY A 138 6.29 -0.47 -7.96
C GLY A 138 7.37 -0.03 -8.96
N ASP A 139 7.70 -0.88 -9.94
CA ASP A 139 8.68 -0.54 -10.98
C ASP A 139 8.20 0.61 -11.87
N ARG A 140 6.89 0.73 -12.07
CA ARG A 140 6.26 1.83 -12.83
C ARG A 140 6.15 3.15 -12.04
N THR A 141 6.49 3.17 -10.75
CA THR A 141 6.50 4.39 -9.91
C THR A 141 7.88 5.03 -9.74
N ARG A 142 8.94 4.44 -10.33
CA ARG A 142 10.33 4.95 -10.24
C ARG A 142 10.76 5.88 -11.38
N LEU A 143 9.83 6.39 -12.20
CA LEU A 143 10.09 7.34 -13.30
C LEU A 143 9.77 8.78 -12.90
#